data_AF-A0A4W6FX53-F1
#
_entry.id   AF-A0A4W6FX53-F1
#
_cell.length_a   1.000
_cell.length_b   1.000
_cell.length_c   1.000
_cell.angle_alpha   90.00
_cell.angle_beta   90.00
_cell.angle_gamma   90.00
#
_symmetry.space_group_name_H-M   'P 1'
#
loop_
_entity.id
_entity.type
_entity.pdbx_description
1 polymer ?
#
loop_
_entity_poly.entity_id
_entity_poly.type
_entity_poly.pdbx_seq_one_letter_code
_entity_poly.pdbx_strand_id
1 'polypeptide(L)'
;MTQWEELLKRNLIQGRLSQLYERKFPRHIRHSLCLCIESQDWDLAALDENKARACFHALLMYLDEQWNHSLQENNFLPGPDFPGMKDYLVVGKTCCYVDCTCYLKDTYNLSLFFLFFLILLFLKTQKHFQDEPLNLAVILSECLQEEKKVLASASEKQGCGSPAVQQKWKELDRGVNELKRQISEVKKEVKSLEFLYENLDYVQKTWQNKVEQDSGLAQSNAAVKEGCLKQANFIMQTKQMMLQQIVNILNQAEQIVAALTDVELPEWKRRQQLACIGGPVDTSLDHLEEWFTAVADVLIQVNQELQKLQDQSKKYNSPDASSFPRETENFTLSLLTKLLANALVVDKQPIMSSLPQRPQILKTGVRFTAAVR
;
A
#
# COMPACT_ATOMS: atom_id res chain seq x y z
N MET A 1 5.22 -25.55 8.53
CA MET A 1 4.47 -24.28 8.56
C MET A 1 3.64 -24.33 9.82
N THR A 2 3.75 -23.32 10.69
CA THR A 2 3.05 -23.34 11.98
C THR A 2 1.57 -22.98 11.80
N GLN A 3 0.72 -23.48 12.68
CA GLN A 3 -0.69 -23.12 12.78
C GLN A 3 -0.87 -21.59 12.92
N TRP A 4 0.05 -20.94 13.64
CA TRP A 4 0.07 -19.48 13.78
C TRP A 4 0.35 -18.73 12.47
N GLU A 5 1.31 -19.22 11.67
CA GLU A 5 1.61 -18.65 10.35
C GLU A 5 0.42 -18.76 9.39
N GLU A 6 -0.33 -19.86 9.45
CA GLU A 6 -1.54 -20.04 8.63
C GLU A 6 -2.67 -19.07 9.02
N LEU A 7 -2.83 -18.81 10.32
CA LEU A 7 -3.77 -17.81 10.83
C LEU A 7 -3.39 -16.38 10.41
N LEU A 8 -2.10 -16.04 10.46
CA LEU A 8 -1.57 -14.75 10.00
C LEU A 8 -1.83 -14.57 8.50
N LYS A 9 -1.50 -15.57 7.67
CA LYS A 9 -1.71 -15.51 6.21
C LYS A 9 -3.17 -15.30 5.81
N ARG A 10 -4.11 -15.82 6.59
CA ARG A 10 -5.55 -15.68 6.33
C ARG A 10 -6.18 -14.46 7.01
N ASN A 11 -5.39 -13.60 7.67
CA ASN A 11 -5.87 -12.45 8.46
C ASN A 11 -6.93 -12.81 9.52
N LEU A 12 -6.95 -14.05 10.00
CA LEU A 12 -7.99 -14.55 10.92
C LEU A 12 -7.74 -14.18 12.38
N ILE A 13 -6.66 -13.46 12.67
CA ILE A 13 -6.24 -13.08 14.03
C ILE A 13 -7.07 -11.89 14.57
N GLN A 14 -7.89 -11.25 13.74
CA GLN A 14 -8.79 -10.18 14.14
C GLN A 14 -10.12 -10.70 14.71
N GLY A 15 -10.69 -10.02 15.71
CA GLY A 15 -12.03 -10.32 16.25
C GLY A 15 -12.06 -11.34 17.39
N ARG A 16 -12.62 -12.53 17.17
CA ARG A 16 -12.84 -13.54 18.24
C ARG A 16 -11.53 -14.08 18.82
N LEU A 17 -10.49 -14.24 17.99
CA LEU A 17 -9.16 -14.66 18.45
C LEU A 17 -8.46 -13.54 19.23
N SER A 18 -8.57 -12.26 18.83
CA SER A 18 -7.97 -11.16 19.60
C SER A 18 -8.57 -11.04 21.00
N GLN A 19 -9.89 -11.24 21.15
CA GLN A 19 -10.55 -11.26 22.45
C GLN A 19 -10.12 -12.43 23.35
N LEU A 20 -9.82 -13.59 22.76
CA LEU A 20 -9.33 -14.77 23.49
C LEU A 20 -7.95 -14.52 24.10
N TYR A 21 -7.04 -13.95 23.32
CA TYR A 21 -5.69 -13.65 23.79
C TYR A 21 -5.62 -12.41 24.69
N GLU A 22 -6.43 -11.37 24.46
CA GLU A 22 -6.43 -10.15 25.31
C GLU A 22 -6.76 -10.42 26.79
N ARG A 23 -7.41 -11.56 27.11
CA ARG A 23 -7.80 -11.91 28.49
C ARG A 23 -7.09 -13.13 29.10
N LYS A 24 -6.54 -14.04 28.29
CA LYS A 24 -6.03 -15.33 28.77
C LYS A 24 -4.54 -15.54 28.56
N PHE A 25 -3.99 -15.20 27.38
CA PHE A 25 -2.59 -15.46 27.05
C PHE A 25 -2.01 -14.36 26.16
N PRO A 26 -0.80 -13.85 26.42
CA PRO A 26 -0.23 -12.79 25.58
C PRO A 26 0.05 -13.23 24.14
N ARG A 27 -0.50 -12.49 23.16
CA ARG A 27 -0.29 -12.77 21.71
C ARG A 27 1.18 -12.76 21.30
N HIS A 28 1.97 -11.88 21.91
CA HIS A 28 3.39 -11.77 21.59
C HIS A 28 4.17 -13.03 22.02
N ILE A 29 3.83 -13.65 23.16
CA ILE A 29 4.41 -14.94 23.57
C ILE A 29 4.01 -16.01 22.56
N ARG A 30 2.74 -16.05 22.16
CA ARG A 30 2.23 -17.00 21.16
C ARG A 30 2.92 -16.87 19.79
N HIS A 31 3.21 -15.64 19.37
CA HIS A 31 3.90 -15.36 18.11
C HIS A 31 5.39 -15.72 18.16
N SER A 32 6.11 -15.26 19.18
CA SER A 32 7.54 -15.50 19.32
C SER A 32 7.88 -16.97 19.60
N LEU A 33 7.00 -17.70 20.29
CA LEU A 33 7.20 -19.10 20.64
C LEU A 33 6.31 -20.05 19.84
N CYS A 34 5.79 -19.64 18.69
CA CYS A 34 4.84 -20.44 17.93
C CYS A 34 5.34 -21.86 17.61
N LEU A 35 6.61 -21.99 17.22
CA LEU A 35 7.25 -23.27 16.92
C LEU A 35 7.37 -24.17 18.15
N CYS A 36 7.75 -23.61 19.30
CA CYS A 36 7.92 -24.36 20.54
C CYS A 36 6.58 -24.72 21.19
N ILE A 37 5.60 -23.81 21.17
CA ILE A 37 4.27 -24.05 21.70
C ILE A 37 3.57 -25.15 20.88
N GLU A 38 3.64 -25.11 19.56
CA GLU A 38 2.94 -26.09 18.72
C GLU A 38 3.59 -27.48 18.67
N SER A 39 4.85 -27.61 19.11
CA SER A 39 5.54 -28.91 19.18
C SER A 39 5.25 -29.70 20.47
N GLN A 40 4.60 -29.08 21.45
CA GLN A 40 4.26 -29.69 22.74
C GLN A 40 2.80 -30.14 22.77
N ASP A 41 2.51 -31.21 23.52
CA ASP A 41 1.16 -31.73 23.70
C ASP A 41 0.49 -31.09 24.92
N TRP A 42 -0.10 -29.90 24.69
CA TRP A 42 -0.79 -29.14 25.72
C TRP A 42 -2.09 -29.79 26.20
N ASP A 43 -2.72 -30.65 25.38
CA ASP A 43 -3.96 -31.35 25.73
C ASP A 43 -3.69 -32.39 26.84
N LEU A 44 -2.57 -33.12 26.74
CA LEU A 44 -2.12 -34.02 27.80
C LEU A 44 -1.53 -33.26 29.01
N ALA A 45 -0.86 -32.14 28.77
CA ALA A 45 -0.30 -31.31 29.84
C ALA A 45 -1.39 -30.61 30.68
N ALA A 46 -2.57 -30.34 30.12
CA ALA A 46 -3.71 -29.78 30.84
C ALA A 46 -4.33 -30.74 31.87
N LEU A 47 -4.01 -32.04 31.79
CA LEU A 47 -4.56 -33.09 32.65
C LEU A 47 -3.56 -33.62 33.69
N ASP A 48 -2.27 -33.31 33.54
CA ASP A 48 -1.19 -33.86 34.36
C ASP A 48 -0.19 -32.76 34.72
N GLU A 49 -0.08 -32.46 36.01
CA GLU A 49 0.77 -31.40 36.54
C GLU A 49 2.26 -31.64 36.27
N ASN A 50 2.71 -32.90 36.25
CA ASN A 50 4.11 -33.23 35.95
C ASN A 50 4.43 -32.99 34.47
N LYS A 51 3.48 -33.29 33.58
CA LYS A 51 3.59 -32.95 32.15
C LYS A 51 3.51 -31.46 31.92
N ALA A 52 2.62 -30.75 32.62
CA ALA A 52 2.53 -29.30 32.58
C ALA A 52 3.86 -28.63 32.97
N ARG A 53 4.49 -29.10 34.05
CA ARG A 53 5.83 -28.65 34.46
C ARG A 53 6.89 -28.97 33.40
N ALA A 54 6.87 -30.17 32.83
CA ALA A 54 7.81 -30.54 31.77
C ALA A 54 7.68 -29.65 30.53
N CYS A 55 6.46 -29.39 30.05
CA CYS A 55 6.21 -28.49 28.93
C CYS A 55 6.59 -27.04 29.26
N PHE A 56 6.34 -26.58 30.49
CA PHE A 56 6.78 -25.27 30.94
C PHE A 56 8.32 -25.14 30.99
N HIS A 57 9.01 -26.15 31.50
CA HIS A 57 10.47 -26.18 31.48
C HIS A 57 11.04 -26.25 30.06
N ALA A 58 10.39 -26.98 29.15
CA ALA A 58 10.76 -26.98 27.73
C ALA A 58 10.61 -25.60 27.08
N LEU A 59 9.54 -24.85 27.40
CA LEU A 59 9.38 -23.46 26.96
C LEU A 59 10.50 -22.55 27.49
N LEU A 60 10.86 -22.68 28.77
CA LEU A 60 11.93 -21.89 29.38
C LEU A 60 13.29 -22.23 28.77
N MET A 61 13.56 -23.51 28.48
CA MET A 61 14.81 -23.92 27.83
C MET A 61 14.89 -23.43 26.39
N TYR A 62 13.80 -23.47 25.65
CA TYR A 62 13.76 -22.90 24.29
C TYR A 62 13.99 -21.39 24.31
N LEU A 63 13.39 -20.67 25.27
CA LEU A 63 13.63 -19.24 25.47
C LEU A 63 15.10 -18.94 25.80
N ASP A 64 15.72 -19.75 26.66
CA ASP A 64 17.14 -19.62 27.03
C ASP A 64 18.07 -19.94 25.84
N GLU A 65 17.72 -20.92 25.01
CA GLU A 65 18.46 -21.25 23.79
C GLU A 65 18.34 -20.13 22.72
N GLN A 66 17.13 -19.59 22.51
CA GLN A 66 16.92 -18.45 21.62
C GLN A 66 17.64 -17.18 22.11
N TRP A 67 17.67 -16.98 23.43
CA TRP A 67 18.45 -15.94 24.09
C TRP A 67 19.95 -16.08 23.81
N ASN A 68 20.52 -17.25 24.04
CA ASN A 68 21.95 -17.52 23.85
C ASN A 68 22.35 -17.43 22.36
N HIS A 69 21.51 -17.90 21.45
CA HIS A 69 21.72 -17.80 20.00
C HIS A 69 21.71 -16.33 19.53
N SER A 70 20.80 -15.51 20.07
CA SER A 70 20.68 -14.09 19.72
C SER A 70 21.80 -13.21 20.30
N LEU A 71 22.45 -13.68 21.36
CA LEU A 71 23.69 -13.07 21.89
C LEU A 71 24.91 -13.37 21.02
N GLN A 72 24.91 -14.50 20.31
CA GLN A 72 26.04 -14.96 19.48
C GLN A 72 25.94 -14.48 18.03
N GLU A 73 24.74 -14.47 17.45
CA GLU A 73 24.49 -14.02 16.09
C GLU A 73 23.76 -12.67 16.13
N ASN A 74 24.42 -11.58 15.71
CA ASN A 74 23.80 -10.25 15.50
C ASN A 74 22.78 -10.26 14.34
N ASN A 75 21.78 -11.16 14.36
CA ASN A 75 20.83 -11.37 13.28
C ASN A 75 19.47 -10.75 13.58
N PHE A 76 18.98 -9.97 12.61
CA PHE A 76 17.72 -9.24 12.60
C PHE A 76 16.55 -10.20 12.32
N LEU A 77 15.79 -10.57 13.36
CA LEU A 77 14.44 -11.11 13.18
C LEU A 77 13.43 -9.96 13.04
N PRO A 78 12.29 -10.16 12.35
CA PRO A 78 11.26 -9.14 12.22
C PRO A 78 10.78 -8.71 13.61
N GLY A 79 10.90 -7.42 13.91
CA GLY A 79 10.50 -6.86 15.21
C GLY A 79 9.00 -7.05 15.48
N PRO A 80 8.60 -7.21 16.75
CA PRO A 80 7.20 -7.43 17.11
C PRO A 80 6.33 -6.18 16.86
N ASP A 81 5.02 -6.41 16.70
CA ASP A 81 4.00 -5.38 16.53
C ASP A 81 3.89 -4.49 17.81
N PHE A 82 4.47 -3.28 17.72
CA PHE A 82 4.63 -2.31 18.81
C PHE A 82 3.34 -1.80 19.50
N PRO A 83 2.16 -1.72 18.87
CA PRO A 83 0.93 -1.23 19.51
C PRO A 83 0.45 -2.11 20.68
N GLY A 84 0.70 -3.43 20.62
CA GLY A 84 0.31 -4.36 21.68
C GLY A 84 1.20 -4.29 22.93
N MET A 85 2.40 -3.72 22.83
CA MET A 85 3.39 -3.68 23.91
C MET A 85 3.09 -2.62 25.00
N LYS A 86 2.22 -1.64 24.70
CA LYS A 86 1.94 -0.52 25.61
C LYS A 86 1.29 -0.95 26.93
N ASP A 87 0.47 -2.00 26.89
CA ASP A 87 -0.22 -2.54 28.07
C ASP A 87 0.70 -3.41 28.95
N TYR A 88 1.85 -3.85 28.42
CA TYR A 88 2.77 -4.75 29.12
C TYR A 88 3.89 -4.03 29.87
N LEU A 89 4.16 -2.75 29.55
CA LEU A 89 5.22 -1.93 30.14
C LEU A 89 4.76 -1.12 31.36
N VAL A 90 3.51 -1.28 31.80
CA VAL A 90 2.96 -0.67 33.03
C VAL A 90 2.87 -1.73 34.12
N VAL A 91 4.01 -2.09 34.72
CA VAL A 91 4.04 -2.95 35.91
C VAL A 91 4.82 -2.25 37.01
N GLY A 92 4.11 -1.88 38.09
CA GLY A 92 4.70 -1.32 39.32
C GLY A 92 4.90 0.20 39.27
N LYS A 93 4.79 0.86 40.44
CA LYS A 93 4.80 2.32 40.64
C LYS A 93 6.11 3.06 40.26
N THR A 94 6.94 2.50 39.39
CA THR A 94 8.10 3.16 38.80
C THR A 94 8.09 2.91 37.30
N CYS A 95 7.92 4.00 36.57
CA CYS A 95 7.84 4.04 35.12
C CYS A 95 9.18 3.62 34.49
N CYS A 96 9.32 2.36 34.05
CA CYS A 96 10.45 1.97 33.20
C CYS A 96 10.28 2.43 31.73
N TYR A 97 9.14 3.04 31.38
CA TYR A 97 8.85 3.51 30.03
C TYR A 97 9.65 4.78 29.66
N VAL A 98 9.92 5.65 30.63
CA VAL A 98 10.52 6.97 30.36
C VAL A 98 12.05 6.91 30.26
N ASP A 99 12.71 6.03 31.01
CA ASP A 99 14.19 5.92 30.95
C ASP A 99 14.69 5.12 29.73
N CYS A 100 13.95 4.10 29.29
CA CYS A 100 14.36 3.30 28.13
C CYS A 100 14.21 4.04 26.80
N THR A 101 13.20 4.89 26.62
CA THR A 101 13.06 5.67 25.37
C THR A 101 14.16 6.72 25.20
N CYS A 102 14.77 7.17 26.30
CA CYS A 102 15.87 8.13 26.27
C CYS A 102 17.21 7.46 25.92
N TYR A 103 17.44 6.22 26.38
CA TYR A 103 18.64 5.45 26.01
C TYR A 103 18.59 4.82 24.61
N LEU A 104 17.40 4.54 24.09
CA LEU A 104 17.20 3.86 22.80
C LEU A 104 17.14 4.80 21.58
N LYS A 105 17.11 6.11 21.77
CA LYS A 105 17.21 7.06 20.64
C LYS A 105 18.62 7.18 20.07
N ASP A 106 19.65 6.79 20.84
CA ASP A 106 21.04 7.08 20.49
C ASP A 106 21.88 5.85 20.09
N THR A 107 21.31 4.65 19.98
CA THR A 107 22.06 3.49 19.45
C THR A 107 21.21 2.57 18.58
N TYR A 108 21.63 2.41 17.32
CA TYR A 108 21.10 1.50 16.30
C TYR A 108 21.38 0.02 16.60
N ASN A 109 21.11 -0.47 17.83
CA ASN A 109 21.27 -1.89 18.16
C ASN A 109 19.91 -2.55 18.37
N LEU A 110 19.34 -3.06 17.28
CA LEU A 110 18.15 -3.93 17.30
C LEU A 110 18.35 -5.17 18.20
N SER A 111 19.61 -5.60 18.38
CA SER A 111 20.00 -6.69 19.28
C SER A 111 19.68 -6.41 20.75
N LEU A 112 19.99 -5.21 21.27
CA LEU A 112 19.69 -4.83 22.66
C LEU A 112 18.19 -4.77 22.94
N PHE A 113 17.41 -4.37 21.94
CA PHE A 113 15.94 -4.29 22.06
C PHE A 113 15.31 -5.69 22.09
N PHE A 114 15.78 -6.61 21.25
CA PHE A 114 15.34 -8.01 21.25
C PHE A 114 15.72 -8.73 22.55
N LEU A 115 16.93 -8.46 23.03
CA LEU A 115 17.44 -8.94 24.31
C LEU A 115 16.54 -8.47 25.47
N PHE A 116 16.26 -7.18 25.55
CA PHE A 116 15.37 -6.62 26.57
C PHE A 116 13.94 -7.20 26.50
N PHE A 117 13.43 -7.42 25.29
CA PHE A 117 12.13 -8.04 25.06
C PHE A 117 12.08 -9.50 25.54
N LEU A 118 13.08 -10.31 25.21
CA LEU A 118 13.21 -11.70 25.69
C LEU A 118 13.32 -11.78 27.21
N ILE A 119 14.08 -10.88 27.84
CA ILE A 119 14.19 -10.80 29.32
C ILE A 119 12.83 -10.50 29.95
N LEU A 120 12.09 -9.53 29.42
CA LEU A 120 10.76 -9.20 29.93
C LEU A 120 9.75 -10.33 29.70
N LEU A 121 9.83 -10.99 28.54
CA LEU A 121 9.00 -12.15 28.21
C LEU A 121 9.27 -13.31 29.17
N PHE A 122 10.55 -13.60 29.42
CA PHE A 122 11.01 -14.65 30.33
C PHE A 122 10.60 -14.36 31.78
N LEU A 123 10.91 -13.17 32.31
CA LEU A 123 10.54 -12.75 33.67
C LEU A 123 9.03 -12.73 33.89
N LYS A 124 8.24 -12.35 32.88
CA LYS A 124 6.77 -12.32 32.98
C LYS A 124 6.16 -13.72 32.90
N THR A 125 6.69 -14.58 32.01
CA THR A 125 6.26 -15.98 31.91
C THR A 125 6.59 -16.77 33.18
N GLN A 126 7.77 -16.51 33.74
CA GLN A 126 8.20 -17.04 35.03
C GLN A 126 7.27 -16.56 36.14
N LYS A 127 7.06 -15.25 36.30
CA LYS A 127 6.25 -14.73 37.42
C LYS A 127 4.75 -15.06 37.36
N HIS A 128 4.17 -15.21 36.17
CA HIS A 128 2.74 -15.51 36.03
C HIS A 128 2.39 -17.01 36.12
N PHE A 129 3.31 -17.90 35.77
CA PHE A 129 2.99 -19.32 35.58
C PHE A 129 3.89 -20.28 36.36
N GLN A 130 4.90 -19.79 37.09
CA GLN A 130 5.75 -20.60 37.96
C GLN A 130 4.98 -21.29 39.09
N ASP A 131 3.91 -20.66 39.58
CA ASP A 131 3.12 -21.19 40.70
C ASP A 131 1.95 -22.09 40.25
N GLU A 132 1.53 -22.04 38.97
CA GLU A 132 0.41 -22.82 38.41
C GLU A 132 0.65 -23.26 36.94
N PRO A 133 1.59 -24.20 36.68
CA PRO A 133 1.91 -24.66 35.33
C PRO A 133 0.73 -25.40 34.65
N LEU A 134 -0.15 -26.01 35.44
CA LEU A 134 -1.35 -26.69 34.95
C LEU A 134 -2.35 -25.70 34.32
N ASN A 135 -2.52 -24.53 34.93
CA ASN A 135 -3.41 -23.49 34.43
C ASN A 135 -2.90 -22.92 33.08
N LEU A 136 -1.58 -22.75 32.95
CA LEU A 136 -0.95 -22.41 31.67
C LEU A 136 -1.25 -23.46 30.59
N ALA A 137 -1.11 -24.75 30.92
CA ALA A 137 -1.36 -25.82 29.97
C ALA A 137 -2.82 -25.87 29.50
N VAL A 138 -3.77 -25.66 30.43
CA VAL A 138 -5.21 -25.51 30.11
C VAL A 138 -5.44 -24.33 29.17
N ILE A 139 -4.88 -23.16 29.49
CA ILE A 139 -5.04 -21.95 28.66
C ILE A 139 -4.46 -22.15 27.25
N LEU A 140 -3.29 -22.79 27.13
CA LEU A 140 -2.65 -23.04 25.84
C LEU A 140 -3.40 -24.10 25.03
N SER A 141 -3.88 -25.18 25.66
CA SER A 141 -4.74 -26.18 25.03
C SER A 141 -6.02 -25.53 24.48
N GLU A 142 -6.74 -24.75 25.30
CA GLU A 142 -7.94 -24.04 24.86
C GLU A 142 -7.68 -23.09 23.70
N CYS A 143 -6.58 -22.30 23.78
CA CYS A 143 -6.20 -21.37 22.72
C CYS A 143 -5.91 -22.11 21.40
N LEU A 144 -5.10 -23.17 21.42
CA LEU A 144 -4.74 -23.95 20.23
C LEU A 144 -5.95 -24.67 19.64
N GLN A 145 -6.88 -25.16 20.46
CA GLN A 145 -8.11 -25.79 20.00
C GLN A 145 -9.06 -24.78 19.35
N GLU A 146 -9.24 -23.59 19.93
CA GLU A 146 -10.06 -22.53 19.33
C GLU A 146 -9.45 -22.01 18.02
N GLU A 147 -8.12 -21.87 17.94
CA GLU A 147 -7.41 -21.59 16.69
C GLU A 147 -7.72 -22.65 15.60
N LYS A 148 -7.64 -23.95 15.93
CA LYS A 148 -7.97 -25.05 15.02
C LYS A 148 -9.44 -25.00 14.59
N LYS A 149 -10.36 -24.71 15.50
CA LYS A 149 -11.80 -24.53 15.18
C LYS A 149 -12.03 -23.34 14.25
N VAL A 150 -11.33 -22.23 14.47
CA VAL A 150 -11.41 -21.05 13.60
C VAL A 150 -10.89 -21.40 12.20
N LEU A 151 -9.75 -22.07 12.10
CA LEU A 151 -9.21 -22.53 10.82
C LEU A 151 -10.16 -23.49 10.09
N ALA A 152 -10.75 -24.46 10.80
CA ALA A 152 -11.74 -25.38 10.24
C ALA A 152 -12.99 -24.64 9.74
N SER A 153 -13.53 -23.73 10.55
CA SER A 153 -14.70 -22.91 10.18
C SER A 153 -14.42 -21.93 9.03
N ALA A 154 -13.17 -21.47 8.89
CA ALA A 154 -12.74 -20.64 7.77
C ALA A 154 -12.57 -21.44 6.48
N SER A 155 -12.19 -22.72 6.58
CA SER A 155 -12.13 -23.63 5.44
C SER A 155 -13.54 -23.95 4.89
N GLU A 156 -14.54 -24.10 5.76
CA GLU A 156 -15.95 -24.25 5.37
C GLU A 156 -16.58 -22.94 4.87
N LYS A 157 -16.12 -21.78 5.38
CA LYS A 157 -16.55 -20.44 4.95
C LYS A 157 -15.76 -19.86 3.79
N GLN A 158 -14.90 -20.63 3.12
CA GLN A 158 -14.22 -20.23 1.89
C GLN A 158 -15.16 -20.18 0.66
N GLY A 159 -16.37 -19.65 0.90
CA GLY A 159 -17.35 -19.17 -0.07
C GLY A 159 -17.97 -17.82 0.32
N CYS A 160 -17.46 -17.12 1.35
CA CYS A 160 -18.05 -15.87 1.86
C CYS A 160 -17.08 -14.68 1.90
N GLY A 161 -16.28 -14.51 0.84
CA GLY A 161 -15.96 -13.18 0.33
C GLY A 161 -16.75 -13.05 -0.97
N SER A 162 -17.69 -12.10 -1.07
CA SER A 162 -18.54 -11.99 -2.25
C SER A 162 -17.65 -11.92 -3.51
N PRO A 163 -17.63 -12.94 -4.40
CA PRO A 163 -16.69 -13.03 -5.52
C PRO A 163 -16.69 -11.77 -6.40
N ALA A 164 -17.82 -11.06 -6.41
CA ALA A 164 -18.06 -9.84 -7.14
C ALA A 164 -17.17 -8.65 -6.71
N VAL A 165 -16.91 -8.45 -5.42
CA VAL A 165 -16.14 -7.26 -4.95
C VAL A 165 -14.66 -7.39 -5.33
N GLN A 166 -14.10 -8.59 -5.17
CA GLN A 166 -12.70 -8.84 -5.51
C GLN A 166 -12.48 -8.92 -7.03
N GLN A 167 -13.52 -9.25 -7.82
CA GLN A 167 -13.49 -9.11 -9.28
C GLN A 167 -13.48 -7.65 -9.71
N LYS A 168 -14.35 -6.79 -9.14
CA LYS A 168 -14.38 -5.35 -9.44
C LYS A 168 -13.03 -4.68 -9.21
N TRP A 169 -12.37 -4.96 -8.08
CA TRP A 169 -11.06 -4.38 -7.77
C TRP A 169 -9.97 -4.85 -8.74
N LYS A 170 -10.01 -6.11 -9.19
CA LYS A 170 -9.10 -6.61 -10.23
C LYS A 170 -9.35 -5.98 -11.60
N GLU A 171 -10.58 -5.61 -11.91
CA GLU A 171 -10.93 -4.90 -13.14
C GLU A 171 -10.43 -3.46 -13.11
N LEU A 172 -10.62 -2.75 -11.99
CA LEU A 172 -10.04 -1.42 -11.79
C LEU A 172 -8.52 -1.45 -11.89
N ASP A 173 -7.87 -2.39 -11.20
CA ASP A 173 -6.42 -2.52 -11.22
C ASP A 173 -5.87 -2.75 -12.63
N ARG A 174 -6.52 -3.64 -13.39
CA ARG A 174 -6.21 -3.87 -14.80
C ARG A 174 -6.36 -2.60 -15.63
N GLY A 175 -7.45 -1.86 -15.44
CA GLY A 175 -7.71 -0.60 -16.14
C GLY A 175 -6.65 0.47 -15.85
N VAL A 176 -6.28 0.64 -14.58
CA VAL A 176 -5.25 1.59 -14.15
C VAL A 176 -3.88 1.22 -14.72
N ASN A 177 -3.52 -0.06 -14.71
CA ASN A 177 -2.26 -0.54 -15.28
C ASN A 177 -2.23 -0.41 -16.80
N GLU A 178 -3.36 -0.59 -17.48
CA GLU A 178 -3.48 -0.36 -18.91
C GLU A 178 -3.31 1.13 -19.27
N LEU A 179 -3.89 2.05 -18.49
CA LEU A 179 -3.64 3.49 -18.65
C LEU A 179 -2.16 3.84 -18.52
N LYS A 180 -1.46 3.29 -17.51
CA LYS A 180 0.00 3.47 -17.33
C LYS A 180 0.80 2.99 -18.54
N ARG A 181 0.40 1.86 -19.14
CA ARG A 181 1.03 1.32 -20.34
C ARG A 181 0.82 2.25 -21.53
N GLN A 182 -0.41 2.68 -21.80
CA GLN A 182 -0.76 3.55 -22.92
C GLN A 182 -0.05 4.91 -22.84
N ILE A 183 0.00 5.56 -21.66
CA ILE A 183 0.71 6.84 -21.54
C ILE A 183 2.22 6.69 -21.73
N SER A 184 2.79 5.55 -21.32
CA SER A 184 4.21 5.25 -21.57
C SER A 184 4.53 5.06 -23.05
N GLU A 185 3.57 4.59 -23.85
CA GLU A 185 3.69 4.47 -25.30
C GLU A 185 3.62 5.84 -25.97
N VAL A 186 2.62 6.66 -25.63
CA VAL A 186 2.51 8.05 -26.11
C VAL A 186 3.80 8.83 -25.82
N LYS A 187 4.37 8.70 -24.62
CA LYS A 187 5.65 9.32 -24.26
C LYS A 187 6.81 8.92 -25.18
N LYS A 188 6.86 7.67 -25.62
CA LYS A 188 7.89 7.20 -26.56
C LYS A 188 7.64 7.78 -27.94
N GLU A 189 6.39 7.78 -28.39
CA GLU A 189 6.00 8.34 -29.69
C GLU A 189 6.27 9.85 -29.78
N VAL A 190 6.01 10.62 -28.71
CA VAL A 190 6.34 12.06 -28.65
C VAL A 190 7.84 12.29 -28.82
N LYS A 191 8.69 11.49 -28.15
CA LYS A 191 10.16 11.58 -28.31
C LYS A 191 10.61 11.22 -29.73
N SER A 192 9.99 10.20 -30.34
CA SER A 192 10.26 9.85 -31.74
C SER A 192 9.86 10.99 -32.69
N LEU A 193 8.77 11.68 -32.41
CA LEU A 193 8.33 12.83 -33.20
C LEU A 193 9.29 14.02 -33.08
N GLU A 194 9.81 14.30 -31.88
CA GLU A 194 10.87 15.30 -31.66
C GLU A 194 12.07 15.05 -32.57
N PHE A 195 12.56 13.80 -32.59
CA PHE A 195 13.67 13.40 -33.45
C PHE A 195 13.36 13.60 -34.95
N LEU A 196 12.14 13.28 -35.39
CA LEU A 196 11.74 13.47 -36.79
C LEU A 196 11.71 14.95 -37.19
N TYR A 197 11.24 15.82 -36.30
CA TYR A 197 11.25 17.27 -36.51
C TYR A 197 12.67 17.85 -36.53
N GLU A 198 13.56 17.40 -35.64
CA GLU A 198 14.97 17.82 -35.64
C GLU A 198 15.68 17.42 -36.94
N ASN A 199 15.42 16.21 -37.44
CA ASN A 199 15.95 15.77 -38.72
C ASN A 199 15.40 16.60 -39.89
N LEU A 200 14.11 16.93 -39.88
CA LEU A 200 13.50 17.79 -40.91
C LEU A 200 14.17 19.18 -40.93
N ASP A 201 14.35 19.78 -39.75
CA ASP A 201 15.00 21.09 -39.58
C ASP A 201 16.48 21.05 -40.03
N TYR A 202 17.20 20.00 -39.67
CA TYR A 202 18.58 19.79 -40.10
C TYR A 202 18.70 19.70 -41.62
N VAL A 203 17.85 18.90 -42.27
CA VAL A 203 17.83 18.78 -43.73
C VAL A 203 17.51 20.13 -44.36
N GLN A 204 16.50 20.85 -43.86
CA GLN A 204 16.09 22.14 -44.40
C GLN A 204 17.20 23.21 -44.28
N LYS A 205 17.85 23.32 -43.13
CA LYS A 205 18.96 24.28 -42.89
C LYS A 205 20.20 23.94 -43.71
N THR A 206 20.58 22.66 -43.76
CA THR A 206 21.73 22.20 -44.54
C THR A 206 21.53 22.50 -46.03
N TRP A 207 20.30 22.39 -46.52
CA TRP A 207 19.97 22.74 -47.90
C TRP A 207 19.88 24.24 -48.16
N GLN A 208 19.30 25.05 -47.27
CA GLN A 208 19.28 26.52 -47.41
C GLN A 208 20.69 27.08 -47.55
N ASN A 209 21.63 26.62 -46.72
CA ASN A 209 23.04 27.02 -46.80
C ASN A 209 23.70 26.66 -48.14
N LYS A 210 23.32 25.53 -48.77
CA LYS A 210 23.84 25.11 -50.09
C LYS A 210 23.24 25.92 -51.23
N VAL A 211 21.95 26.27 -51.14
CA VAL A 211 21.25 27.04 -52.18
C VAL A 211 21.70 28.50 -52.20
N GLU A 212 22.02 29.10 -51.05
CA GLU A 212 22.61 30.44 -50.99
C GLU A 212 24.01 30.52 -51.61
N GLN A 213 24.75 29.39 -51.65
CA GLN A 213 26.08 29.32 -52.25
C GLN A 213 26.07 29.03 -53.77
N ASP A 214 24.99 28.44 -54.31
CA ASP A 214 25.00 27.91 -55.68
C ASP A 214 23.68 28.21 -56.42
N SER A 215 23.71 29.17 -57.35
CA SER A 215 22.53 29.72 -58.04
C SER A 215 21.93 28.82 -59.14
N GLY A 216 22.44 27.59 -59.32
CA GLY A 216 22.19 26.75 -60.50
C GLY A 216 21.43 25.42 -60.34
N LEU A 217 20.79 25.12 -59.19
CA LEU A 217 20.28 23.76 -58.88
C LEU A 217 18.74 23.58 -58.94
N ALA A 218 18.09 23.99 -60.03
CA ALA A 218 16.63 23.87 -60.18
C ALA A 218 16.08 22.43 -60.05
N GLN A 219 16.81 21.42 -60.53
CA GLN A 219 16.34 20.01 -60.54
C GLN A 219 16.58 19.29 -59.21
N SER A 220 17.62 19.66 -58.45
CA SER A 220 17.87 19.18 -57.09
C SER A 220 16.89 19.80 -56.08
N ASN A 221 16.48 21.05 -56.32
CA ASN A 221 15.49 21.75 -55.51
C ASN A 221 14.12 21.02 -55.48
N ALA A 222 13.69 20.47 -56.62
CA ALA A 222 12.43 19.73 -56.70
C ALA A 222 12.45 18.44 -55.87
N ALA A 223 13.52 17.64 -55.96
CA ALA A 223 13.64 16.37 -55.23
C ALA A 223 13.75 16.57 -53.71
N VAL A 224 14.46 17.60 -53.27
CA VAL A 224 14.59 17.95 -51.84
C VAL A 224 13.27 18.47 -51.29
N LYS A 225 12.58 19.34 -52.02
CA LYS A 225 11.24 19.81 -51.66
C LYS A 225 10.27 18.64 -51.54
N GLU A 226 10.29 17.70 -52.49
CA GLU A 226 9.46 16.50 -52.45
C GLU A 226 9.77 15.62 -51.22
N GLY A 227 11.06 15.44 -50.89
CA GLY A 227 11.50 14.72 -49.68
C GLY A 227 11.01 15.38 -48.38
N CYS A 228 11.16 16.70 -48.25
CA CYS A 228 10.64 17.45 -47.10
C CYS A 228 9.11 17.35 -46.99
N LEU A 229 8.40 17.38 -48.12
CA LEU A 229 6.94 17.28 -48.16
C LEU A 229 6.47 15.88 -47.71
N LYS A 230 7.15 14.82 -48.15
CA LYS A 230 6.89 13.44 -47.69
C LYS A 230 7.13 13.30 -46.18
N GLN A 231 8.22 13.85 -45.67
CA GLN A 231 8.55 13.79 -44.25
C GLN A 231 7.58 14.62 -43.39
N ALA A 232 7.17 15.81 -43.86
CA ALA A 232 6.14 16.62 -43.20
C ALA A 232 4.78 15.91 -43.14
N ASN A 233 4.37 15.25 -44.23
CA ASN A 233 3.14 14.45 -44.26
C ASN A 233 3.19 13.27 -43.29
N PHE A 234 4.34 12.58 -43.20
CA PHE A 234 4.54 11.49 -42.24
C PHE A 234 4.48 11.98 -40.78
N ILE A 235 5.10 13.12 -40.48
CA ILE A 235 5.04 13.78 -39.17
C ILE A 235 3.60 14.14 -38.82
N MET A 236 2.84 14.71 -39.75
CA MET A 236 1.43 15.07 -39.56
C MET A 236 0.55 13.84 -39.28
N GLN A 237 0.73 12.75 -40.03
CA GLN A 237 0.01 11.50 -39.80
C GLN A 237 0.33 10.91 -38.42
N THR A 238 1.61 10.86 -38.06
CA THR A 238 2.06 10.39 -36.74
C THR A 238 1.47 11.23 -35.61
N LYS A 239 1.46 12.56 -35.75
CA LYS A 239 0.83 13.48 -34.79
C LYS A 239 -0.66 13.21 -34.64
N GLN A 240 -1.38 12.98 -35.74
CA GLN A 240 -2.81 12.68 -35.70
C GLN A 240 -3.12 11.35 -34.99
N MET A 241 -2.32 10.31 -35.26
CA MET A 241 -2.46 9.01 -34.58
C MET A 241 -2.22 9.14 -33.07
N MET A 242 -1.18 9.87 -32.66
CA MET A 242 -0.90 10.15 -31.25
C MET A 242 -2.04 10.91 -30.56
N LEU A 243 -2.55 11.95 -31.21
CA LEU A 243 -3.68 12.72 -30.66
C LEU A 243 -4.91 11.84 -30.45
N GLN A 244 -5.19 10.92 -31.38
CA GLN A 244 -6.26 9.95 -31.21
C GLN A 244 -6.01 8.98 -30.05
N GLN A 245 -4.77 8.52 -29.85
CA GLN A 245 -4.40 7.70 -28.69
C GLN A 245 -4.62 8.46 -27.38
N ILE A 246 -4.24 9.74 -27.31
CA ILE A 246 -4.45 10.58 -26.12
C ILE A 246 -5.94 10.71 -25.78
N VAL A 247 -6.79 10.95 -26.78
CA VAL A 247 -8.25 11.01 -26.56
C VAL A 247 -8.79 9.67 -26.04
N ASN A 248 -8.30 8.54 -26.57
CA ASN A 248 -8.70 7.22 -26.09
C ASN A 248 -8.28 6.98 -24.64
N ILE A 249 -7.07 7.39 -24.25
CA ILE A 249 -6.58 7.36 -22.86
C ILE A 249 -7.50 8.17 -21.96
N LEU A 250 -7.87 9.38 -22.37
CA LEU A 250 -8.73 10.27 -21.58
C LEU A 250 -10.14 9.72 -21.40
N ASN A 251 -10.73 9.12 -22.43
CA ASN A 251 -12.04 8.47 -22.32
C ASN A 251 -12.01 7.26 -21.36
N GLN A 252 -10.92 6.47 -21.38
CA GLN A 252 -10.73 5.38 -20.41
C GLN A 252 -10.49 5.93 -19.00
N ALA A 253 -9.71 7.00 -18.87
CA ALA A 253 -9.48 7.68 -17.60
C ALA A 253 -10.78 8.24 -17.02
N GLU A 254 -11.66 8.82 -17.83
CA GLU A 254 -12.98 9.29 -17.39
C GLU A 254 -13.81 8.16 -16.74
N GLN A 255 -13.86 6.98 -17.38
CA GLN A 255 -14.58 5.83 -16.84
C GLN A 255 -14.00 5.36 -15.51
N ILE A 256 -12.67 5.31 -15.39
CA ILE A 256 -12.00 4.91 -14.15
C ILE A 256 -12.19 5.97 -13.06
N VAL A 257 -12.08 7.26 -13.40
CA VAL A 257 -12.34 8.36 -12.46
C VAL A 257 -13.79 8.29 -11.95
N ALA A 258 -14.77 8.02 -12.81
CA ALA A 258 -16.15 7.83 -12.40
C ALA A 258 -16.29 6.61 -11.47
N ALA A 259 -15.69 5.47 -11.79
CA ALA A 259 -15.71 4.30 -10.92
C ALA A 259 -15.09 4.58 -9.54
N LEU A 260 -13.95 5.27 -9.49
CA LEU A 260 -13.28 5.64 -8.24
C LEU A 260 -14.08 6.62 -7.40
N THR A 261 -14.60 7.69 -8.02
CA THR A 261 -15.25 8.81 -7.31
C THR A 261 -16.72 8.55 -6.98
N ASP A 262 -17.44 7.86 -7.87
CA ASP A 262 -18.89 7.69 -7.76
C ASP A 262 -19.30 6.32 -7.18
N VAL A 263 -18.38 5.34 -7.15
CA VAL A 263 -18.64 3.99 -6.60
C VAL A 263 -17.71 3.66 -5.43
N GLU A 264 -16.41 3.49 -5.67
CA GLU A 264 -15.49 2.94 -4.67
C GLU A 264 -15.29 3.87 -3.46
N LEU A 265 -15.18 5.19 -3.70
CA LEU A 265 -15.03 6.17 -2.63
C LEU A 265 -16.28 6.27 -1.72
N PRO A 266 -17.52 6.37 -2.25
CA PRO A 266 -18.73 6.28 -1.44
C PRO A 266 -18.86 4.95 -0.68
N GLU A 267 -18.53 3.82 -1.30
CA GLU A 267 -18.54 2.52 -0.64
C GLU A 267 -17.51 2.45 0.50
N TRP A 268 -16.32 3.02 0.32
CA TRP A 268 -15.33 3.16 1.40
C TRP A 268 -15.84 4.06 2.53
N LYS A 269 -16.44 5.22 2.23
CA LYS A 269 -17.05 6.10 3.26
C LYS A 269 -18.12 5.35 4.06
N ARG A 270 -18.92 4.51 3.39
CA ARG A 270 -19.92 3.65 4.05
C ARG A 270 -19.28 2.59 4.95
N ARG A 271 -18.18 1.97 4.52
CA ARG A 271 -17.38 1.04 5.34
C ARG A 271 -16.79 1.77 6.55
N GLN A 272 -16.23 2.96 6.38
CA GLN A 272 -15.69 3.76 7.48
C GLN A 272 -16.78 4.10 8.53
N GLN A 273 -17.99 4.45 8.09
CA GLN A 273 -19.13 4.67 9.00
C GLN A 273 -19.48 3.41 9.80
N LEU A 274 -19.48 2.24 9.15
CA LEU A 274 -19.72 0.96 9.84
C LEU A 274 -18.62 0.64 10.86
N ALA A 275 -17.36 0.90 10.53
CA ALA A 275 -16.26 0.73 11.47
C ALA A 275 -16.40 1.66 12.69
N CYS A 276 -16.83 2.90 12.47
CA CYS A 276 -17.05 3.88 13.55
C CYS A 276 -18.15 3.44 14.54
N ILE A 277 -19.13 2.64 14.12
CA ILE A 277 -20.15 2.06 15.01
C ILE A 277 -19.76 0.68 15.59
N GLY A 278 -18.51 0.23 15.36
CA GLY A 278 -17.98 -1.04 15.88
C GLY A 278 -18.09 -2.23 14.93
N GLY A 279 -18.39 -2.02 13.64
CA GLY A 279 -18.40 -3.07 12.63
C GLY A 279 -16.97 -3.57 12.29
N PRO A 280 -16.74 -4.89 12.16
CA PRO A 280 -15.45 -5.44 11.79
C PRO A 280 -15.24 -5.35 10.28
N VAL A 281 -14.98 -4.13 9.77
CA VAL A 281 -14.76 -3.89 8.34
C VAL A 281 -13.42 -3.21 8.12
N ASP A 282 -12.73 -3.60 7.05
CA ASP A 282 -11.49 -2.95 6.66
C ASP A 282 -11.77 -1.56 6.08
N THR A 283 -11.07 -0.56 6.65
CA THR A 283 -11.12 0.85 6.27
C THR A 283 -9.81 1.34 5.66
N SER A 284 -8.89 0.43 5.31
CA SER A 284 -7.64 0.78 4.62
C SER A 284 -7.91 1.63 3.38
N LEU A 285 -7.08 2.66 3.20
CA LEU A 285 -7.10 3.54 2.04
C LEU A 285 -6.08 3.14 0.97
N ASP A 286 -5.22 2.16 1.25
CA ASP A 286 -4.01 1.90 0.46
C ASP A 286 -4.30 1.66 -1.03
N HIS A 287 -5.31 0.83 -1.35
CA HIS A 287 -5.71 0.57 -2.74
C HIS A 287 -6.32 1.82 -3.41
N LEU A 288 -7.15 2.57 -2.67
CA LEU A 288 -7.74 3.81 -3.18
C LEU A 288 -6.67 4.86 -3.45
N GLU A 289 -5.74 5.04 -2.51
CA GLU A 289 -4.61 5.96 -2.68
C GLU A 289 -3.74 5.55 -3.87
N GLU A 290 -3.43 4.26 -4.03
CA GLU A 290 -2.66 3.77 -5.17
C GLU A 290 -3.36 4.08 -6.49
N TRP A 291 -4.67 3.78 -6.61
CA TRP A 291 -5.43 4.06 -7.83
C TRP A 291 -5.61 5.55 -8.10
N PHE A 292 -5.96 6.35 -7.09
CA PHE A 292 -6.08 7.80 -7.24
C PHE A 292 -4.74 8.41 -7.66
N THR A 293 -3.64 8.02 -7.02
CA THR A 293 -2.30 8.52 -7.35
C THR A 293 -1.88 8.11 -8.75
N ALA A 294 -2.11 6.84 -9.13
CA ALA A 294 -1.80 6.32 -10.44
C ALA A 294 -2.57 7.05 -11.56
N VAL A 295 -3.88 7.24 -11.40
CA VAL A 295 -4.71 7.94 -12.39
C VAL A 295 -4.36 9.43 -12.45
N ALA A 296 -4.09 10.06 -11.30
CA ALA A 296 -3.63 11.45 -11.27
C ALA A 296 -2.29 11.62 -12.02
N ASP A 297 -1.33 10.73 -11.80
CA ASP A 297 -0.05 10.71 -12.51
C ASP A 297 -0.25 10.55 -14.03
N VAL A 298 -1.10 9.62 -14.47
CA VAL A 298 -1.45 9.48 -15.90
C VAL A 298 -2.03 10.78 -16.46
N LEU A 299 -3.00 11.42 -15.79
CA LEU A 299 -3.62 12.67 -16.25
C LEU A 299 -2.61 13.82 -16.32
N ILE A 300 -1.72 13.94 -15.34
CA ILE A 300 -0.65 14.94 -15.33
C ILE A 300 0.30 14.69 -16.51
N GLN A 301 0.67 13.43 -16.75
CA GLN A 301 1.53 13.07 -17.88
C GLN A 301 0.87 13.36 -19.23
N VAL A 302 -0.43 13.06 -19.40
CA VAL A 302 -1.18 13.41 -20.61
C VAL A 302 -1.10 14.92 -20.87
N ASN A 303 -1.31 15.73 -19.84
CA ASN A 303 -1.24 17.19 -19.97
C ASN A 303 0.17 17.67 -20.37
N GLN A 304 1.22 17.08 -19.78
CA GLN A 304 2.61 17.37 -20.15
C GLN A 304 2.91 17.01 -21.61
N GLU A 305 2.46 15.86 -22.09
CA GLU A 305 2.68 15.44 -23.47
C GLU A 305 1.88 16.29 -24.46
N LEU A 306 0.64 16.70 -24.12
CA LEU A 306 -0.14 17.66 -24.92
C LEU A 306 0.59 19.01 -25.03
N GLN A 307 1.14 19.51 -23.93
CA GLN A 307 1.87 20.78 -23.91
C GLN A 307 3.14 20.71 -24.79
N LYS A 308 3.90 19.61 -24.73
CA LYS A 308 5.06 19.38 -25.62
C LYS A 308 4.67 19.35 -27.09
N LEU A 309 3.59 18.63 -27.43
CA LEU A 309 3.07 18.58 -28.80
C LEU A 309 2.65 19.98 -29.29
N GLN A 310 2.07 20.79 -28.40
CA GLN A 310 1.71 22.18 -28.70
C GLN A 310 2.95 23.04 -28.95
N ASP A 311 3.98 22.95 -28.11
CA ASP A 311 5.20 23.74 -28.26
C ASP A 311 6.02 23.33 -29.49
N GLN A 312 6.07 22.03 -29.80
CA GLN A 312 6.62 21.54 -31.07
C GLN A 312 5.86 22.11 -32.27
N SER A 313 4.53 22.13 -32.22
CA SER A 313 3.73 22.68 -33.33
C SER A 313 3.98 24.17 -33.58
N LYS A 314 4.16 24.97 -32.52
CA LYS A 314 4.53 26.39 -32.61
C LYS A 314 5.92 26.56 -33.22
N LYS A 315 6.89 25.73 -32.81
CA LYS A 315 8.28 25.79 -33.27
C LYS A 315 8.43 25.55 -34.78
N TYR A 316 7.58 24.70 -35.36
CA TYR A 316 7.69 24.28 -36.76
C TYR A 316 6.61 24.88 -37.69
N ASN A 317 5.86 25.89 -37.25
CA ASN A 317 4.85 26.63 -38.05
C ASN A 317 3.94 25.71 -38.89
N SER A 318 3.42 24.65 -38.27
CA SER A 318 2.39 23.82 -38.91
C SER A 318 1.07 24.61 -38.97
N PRO A 319 0.39 24.69 -40.13
CA PRO A 319 -0.86 25.45 -40.28
C PRO A 319 -2.04 24.87 -39.47
N ASP A 320 -1.90 23.67 -38.90
CA ASP A 320 -2.91 23.02 -38.06
C ASP A 320 -2.81 23.47 -36.59
N ALA A 321 -2.86 24.79 -36.36
CA ALA A 321 -3.20 25.34 -35.06
C ALA A 321 -4.73 25.20 -34.82
N SER A 322 -5.26 23.99 -34.95
CA SER A 322 -6.66 23.67 -34.72
C SER A 322 -6.96 23.66 -33.22
N SER A 323 -8.24 23.84 -32.85
CA SER A 323 -8.75 23.92 -31.46
C SER A 323 -8.55 22.63 -30.64
N PHE A 324 -8.19 21.53 -31.30
CA PHE A 324 -8.13 20.18 -30.77
C PHE A 324 -7.25 20.00 -29.51
N PRO A 325 -6.06 20.64 -29.38
CA PRO A 325 -5.24 20.53 -28.16
C PRO A 325 -5.94 21.18 -26.95
N ARG A 326 -6.61 22.33 -27.12
CA ARG A 326 -7.24 23.05 -26.00
C ARG A 326 -8.45 22.31 -25.44
N GLU A 327 -9.28 21.73 -26.30
CA GLU A 327 -10.44 20.95 -25.84
C GLU A 327 -9.98 19.73 -25.04
N THR A 328 -8.93 19.06 -25.51
CA THR A 328 -8.32 17.90 -24.85
C THR A 328 -7.63 18.28 -23.52
N GLU A 329 -6.94 19.42 -23.48
CA GLU A 329 -6.36 20.00 -22.26
C GLU A 329 -7.44 20.32 -21.22
N ASN A 330 -8.53 20.98 -21.64
CA ASN A 330 -9.66 21.30 -20.77
C ASN A 330 -10.33 20.04 -20.21
N PHE A 331 -10.48 18.99 -21.03
CA PHE A 331 -11.02 17.71 -20.59
C PHE A 331 -10.08 17.02 -19.58
N THR A 332 -8.77 17.06 -19.81
CA THR A 332 -7.78 16.54 -18.88
C THR A 332 -7.84 17.28 -17.52
N LEU A 333 -7.93 18.61 -17.56
CA LEU A 333 -8.04 19.44 -16.36
C LEU A 333 -9.34 19.22 -15.60
N SER A 334 -10.46 19.01 -16.28
CA SER A 334 -11.74 18.73 -15.63
C SER A 334 -11.71 17.39 -14.90
N LEU A 335 -11.13 16.35 -15.51
CA LEU A 335 -10.91 15.04 -14.88
C LEU A 335 -9.98 15.12 -13.68
N LEU A 336 -8.86 15.83 -13.81
CA LEU A 336 -7.92 16.02 -12.70
C LEU A 336 -8.56 16.80 -11.54
N THR A 337 -9.34 17.83 -11.85
CA THR A 337 -10.08 18.61 -10.85
C THR A 337 -11.11 17.74 -10.13
N LYS A 338 -11.89 16.92 -10.87
CA LYS A 338 -12.84 15.97 -10.28
C LYS A 338 -12.14 14.98 -9.35
N LEU A 339 -11.01 14.41 -9.78
CA LEU A 339 -10.26 13.44 -8.99
C LEU A 339 -9.70 14.07 -7.72
N LEU A 340 -9.02 15.21 -7.82
CA LEU A 340 -8.41 15.90 -6.67
C LEU A 340 -9.45 16.42 -5.67
N ALA A 341 -10.59 16.94 -6.15
CA ALA A 341 -11.69 17.38 -5.29
C ALA A 341 -12.27 16.25 -4.44
N ASN A 342 -12.14 15.00 -4.90
CA ASN A 342 -12.61 13.80 -4.20
C ASN A 342 -11.50 13.03 -3.46
N ALA A 343 -10.22 13.40 -3.67
CA ALA A 343 -9.09 12.73 -3.05
C ALA A 343 -8.94 13.07 -1.55
N LEU A 344 -9.28 14.30 -1.16
CA LEU A 344 -9.17 14.74 0.24
C LEU A 344 -10.25 14.11 1.10
N VAL A 345 -9.85 13.23 2.02
CA VAL A 345 -10.78 12.50 2.88
C VAL A 345 -10.38 12.54 4.34
N VAL A 346 -11.38 12.45 5.23
CA VAL A 346 -11.13 12.25 6.66
C VAL A 346 -10.83 10.77 6.87
N ASP A 347 -9.57 10.39 7.04
CA ASP A 347 -9.13 9.01 7.30
C ASP A 347 -9.51 8.55 8.72
N LYS A 348 -9.28 9.41 9.72
CA LYS A 348 -9.68 9.15 11.11
C LYS A 348 -10.68 10.18 11.59
N GLN A 349 -11.90 9.70 11.86
CA GLN A 349 -12.98 10.51 12.39
C GLN A 349 -12.61 11.09 13.77
N PRO A 350 -13.16 12.26 14.15
CA PRO A 350 -12.87 12.90 15.43
C PRO A 350 -13.08 11.96 16.61
N ILE A 351 -12.05 11.77 17.43
CA ILE A 351 -12.08 10.86 18.58
C ILE A 351 -11.39 11.48 19.79
N MET A 352 -11.98 11.31 20.97
CA MET A 352 -11.37 11.72 22.23
C MET A 352 -10.53 10.59 22.79
N SER A 353 -9.30 10.88 23.22
CA SER A 353 -8.40 9.88 23.82
C SER A 353 -8.97 9.25 25.10
N SER A 354 -9.88 9.95 25.79
CA SER A 354 -10.57 9.45 26.98
C SER A 354 -11.70 8.46 26.68
N LEU A 355 -12.23 8.45 25.44
CA LEU A 355 -13.37 7.65 25.02
C LEU A 355 -13.14 7.06 23.61
N PRO A 356 -12.17 6.15 23.46
CA PRO A 356 -11.82 5.57 22.14
C PRO A 356 -12.92 4.65 21.58
N GLN A 357 -13.89 4.21 22.39
CA GLN A 357 -15.00 3.37 21.93
C GLN A 357 -16.15 4.15 21.28
N ARG A 358 -16.12 5.49 21.35
CA ARG A 358 -17.22 6.36 20.85
C ARG A 358 -16.67 7.46 19.97
N PRO A 359 -16.21 7.15 18.75
CA PRO A 359 -15.83 8.16 17.78
C PRO A 359 -17.02 9.10 17.47
N GLN A 360 -16.73 10.33 17.06
CA GLN A 360 -17.66 11.42 16.73
C GLN A 360 -18.46 12.02 17.90
N ILE A 361 -18.34 11.49 19.12
CA ILE A 361 -18.88 12.14 20.32
C ILE A 361 -17.80 13.04 20.91
N LEU A 362 -18.07 14.35 20.97
CA LEU A 362 -17.14 15.34 21.50
C LEU A 362 -17.71 15.99 22.76
N LYS A 363 -16.88 16.13 23.79
CA LYS A 363 -17.22 16.84 25.02
C LYS A 363 -16.52 18.19 25.04
N THR A 364 -17.28 19.25 25.34
CA THR A 364 -16.75 20.60 25.49
C THR A 364 -15.63 20.65 26.53
N GLY A 365 -14.53 21.33 26.20
CA GLY A 365 -13.35 21.42 27.06
C GLY A 365 -12.43 20.18 27.03
N VAL A 366 -12.74 19.17 26.22
CA VAL A 366 -11.91 17.96 26.06
C VAL A 366 -11.23 17.95 24.69
N ARG A 367 -9.94 17.58 24.67
CA ARG A 367 -9.16 17.46 23.43
C ARG A 367 -9.61 16.24 22.62
N PHE A 368 -9.61 16.38 21.30
CA PHE A 368 -9.88 15.31 20.35
C PHE A 368 -8.84 15.34 19.23
N THR A 369 -8.76 14.24 18.49
CA THR A 369 -7.89 14.08 17.32
C THR A 369 -8.70 13.68 16.10
N ALA A 370 -8.34 14.17 14.93
CA ALA A 370 -8.85 13.74 13.64
C ALA A 370 -7.67 13.70 12.65
N ALA A 371 -7.76 12.86 11.63
CA ALA A 371 -6.76 12.79 10.57
C ALA A 371 -7.44 12.96 9.21
N VAL A 372 -6.83 13.81 8.37
CA VAL A 372 -7.18 13.99 6.97
C VAL A 372 -6.01 13.44 6.16
N ARG A 373 -6.32 12.79 5.05
CA ARG A 373 -5.35 12.26 4.10
C ARG A 373 -5.61 12.87 2.73
#